data_AF-A0A838RHU6-F1
#
_entry.id   AF-A0A838RHU6-F1
#
_cell.length_a   1.000
_cell.length_b   1.000
_cell.length_c   1.000
_cell.angle_alpha   90.00
_cell.angle_beta   90.00
_cell.angle_gamma   90.00
#
_symmetry.space_group_name_H-M   'P 1'
#
loop_
_entity.id
_entity.type
_entity.pdbx_description
1 polymer ?
#
loop_
_entity_poly.entity_id
_entity_poly.type
_entity_poly.pdbx_seq_one_letter_code
_entity_poly.pdbx_strand_id
1 'polypeptide(L)'
;MSELLWIFDFVARAVWSVWPAFLISILLGVLAQGMQPGAAIAFLIAGPVTTIPAMTAVWGIASRRVFALYLAVGLGGAMLAGFITTLLIN
;
A
#
# COMPACT_ATOMS: atom_id res chain seq x y z
N MET A 1 13.78 22.57 15.53
CA MET A 1 13.66 21.09 15.69
C MET A 1 12.23 20.66 16.03
N SER A 2 11.43 21.48 16.74
CA SER A 2 10.02 21.21 17.07
C SER A 2 9.06 21.15 15.87
N GLU A 3 9.24 21.97 14.84
CA GLU A 3 8.29 22.03 13.72
C GLU A 3 8.36 20.82 12.77
N LEU A 4 9.57 20.33 12.49
CA LEU A 4 9.74 19.10 11.71
C LEU A 4 9.11 17.90 12.42
N LEU A 5 9.36 17.76 13.73
CA LEU A 5 8.75 16.70 14.54
C LEU A 5 7.22 16.80 14.56
N TRP A 6 6.68 18.02 14.63
CA TRP A 6 5.23 18.23 14.54
C TRP A 6 4.63 17.79 13.20
N ILE A 7 5.32 18.06 12.07
CA ILE A 7 4.87 17.61 10.74
C ILE A 7 4.88 16.08 10.67
N PHE A 8 5.96 15.42 11.12
CA PHE A 8 6.04 13.97 11.15
C PHE A 8 4.92 13.35 12.02
N ASP A 9 4.67 13.91 13.21
CA ASP A 9 3.60 13.45 14.09
C ASP A 9 2.21 13.70 13.51
N PHE A 10 1.99 14.83 12.84
CA PHE A 10 0.73 15.12 12.16
C PHE A 10 0.47 14.11 11.04
N VAL A 11 1.46 13.89 10.15
CA VAL A 11 1.34 12.92 9.06
C VAL A 11 1.13 11.51 9.61
N ALA A 12 1.90 11.09 10.61
CA ALA A 12 1.75 9.78 11.25
C ALA A 12 0.35 9.59 11.84
N ARG A 13 -0.18 10.61 12.55
CA ARG A 13 -1.53 10.58 13.12
C ARG A 13 -2.63 10.60 12.06
N ALA A 14 -2.48 11.40 11.01
CA ALA A 14 -3.45 11.49 9.91
C ALA A 14 -3.50 10.19 9.10
N VAL A 15 -2.34 9.58 8.83
CA VAL A 15 -2.26 8.27 8.17
C VAL A 15 -2.88 7.21 9.07
N TRP A 16 -2.49 7.14 10.34
CA TRP A 16 -3.02 6.13 11.27
C TRP A 16 -4.53 6.23 11.47
N SER A 17 -5.09 7.44 11.49
CA SER A 17 -6.53 7.64 11.69
C SER A 17 -7.37 7.29 10.47
N VAL A 18 -6.87 7.56 9.25
CA VAL A 18 -7.64 7.37 8.01
C VAL A 18 -7.42 5.98 7.39
N TRP A 19 -6.26 5.38 7.61
CA TRP A 19 -5.84 4.13 6.97
C TRP A 19 -6.84 2.97 7.12
N PRO A 20 -7.36 2.64 8.32
CA PRO A 20 -8.30 1.51 8.47
C PRO A 20 -9.59 1.74 7.70
N ALA A 21 -10.16 2.95 7.81
CA ALA A 21 -11.40 3.31 7.15
C ALA A 21 -11.25 3.31 5.62
N PHE A 22 -10.13 3.83 5.12
CA PHE A 22 -9.83 3.86 3.69
C PHE A 22 -9.71 2.45 3.11
N LEU A 23 -8.93 1.56 3.74
CA LEU A 23 -8.75 0.19 3.26
C LEU A 23 -10.07 -0.59 3.25
N ILE A 24 -10.85 -0.48 4.33
CA ILE A 24 -12.15 -1.15 4.43
C ILE A 24 -13.12 -0.62 3.37
N SER A 25 -13.17 0.70 3.19
CA SER A 25 -14.06 1.32 2.19
C SER A 25 -13.71 0.89 0.78
N ILE A 26 -12.42 0.88 0.41
CA ILE A 26 -11.98 0.39 -0.90
C ILE A 26 -12.33 -1.09 -1.05
N LEU A 27 -11.94 -1.93 -0.08
CA LEU A 27 -12.16 -3.37 -0.15
C LEU A 27 -13.64 -3.68 -0.38
N LEU A 28 -14.53 -3.10 0.43
CA LEU A 28 -15.96 -3.31 0.30
C LEU A 28 -16.50 -2.75 -1.02
N GLY A 29 -16.01 -1.59 -1.46
CA GLY A 29 -16.41 -0.97 -2.73
C GLY A 29 -16.08 -1.84 -3.95
N VAL A 30 -14.84 -2.33 -4.06
CA VAL A 30 -14.47 -3.19 -5.20
C VAL A 30 -15.10 -4.58 -5.12
N LEU A 31 -15.29 -5.15 -3.92
CA LEU A 31 -16.01 -6.42 -3.77
C LEU A 31 -17.49 -6.26 -4.16
N ALA A 32 -18.14 -5.17 -3.78
CA ALA A 32 -19.52 -4.87 -4.17
C ALA A 32 -19.68 -4.69 -5.69
N GLN A 33 -18.62 -4.30 -6.39
CA GLN A 33 -18.56 -4.23 -7.86
C GLN A 33 -18.29 -5.59 -8.53
N GLY A 34 -18.17 -6.68 -7.76
CA GLY A 34 -17.95 -8.03 -8.28
C GLY A 34 -16.48 -8.37 -8.54
N MET A 35 -15.54 -7.55 -8.06
CA MET A 35 -14.11 -7.86 -8.20
C MET A 35 -13.74 -9.07 -7.34
N GLN A 36 -12.90 -9.97 -7.86
CA GLN A 36 -12.48 -11.15 -7.10
C GLN A 36 -11.69 -10.75 -5.83
N PRO A 37 -11.88 -11.44 -4.69
CA PRO A 37 -11.23 -11.10 -3.42
C PRO A 37 -9.71 -11.03 -3.51
N GLY A 38 -9.05 -11.96 -4.21
CA GLY A 38 -7.60 -11.93 -4.35
C GLY A 38 -7.10 -10.74 -5.19
N ALA A 39 -7.84 -10.32 -6.21
CA ALA A 39 -7.51 -9.10 -6.95
C ALA A 39 -7.66 -7.85 -6.07
N ALA A 40 -8.65 -7.83 -5.17
CA ALA A 40 -8.84 -6.74 -4.22
C ALA A 40 -7.68 -6.62 -3.24
N ILE A 41 -7.19 -7.74 -2.70
CA ILE A 41 -6.03 -7.75 -1.80
C ILE A 41 -4.75 -7.34 -2.54
N ALA A 42 -4.54 -7.82 -3.76
CA ALA A 42 -3.39 -7.39 -4.57
C ALA A 42 -3.40 -5.88 -4.80
N PHE A 43 -4.57 -5.29 -5.11
CA PHE A 43 -4.71 -3.85 -5.28
C PHE A 43 -4.42 -3.07 -3.99
N LEU A 44 -4.95 -3.52 -2.85
CA LEU A 44 -4.75 -2.87 -1.54
C LEU A 44 -3.29 -2.86 -1.10
N ILE A 45 -2.50 -3.86 -1.48
CA ILE A 45 -1.06 -3.92 -1.17
C ILE A 45 -0.26 -3.07 -2.17
N ALA A 46 -0.55 -3.20 -3.47
CA ALA A 46 0.18 -2.49 -4.52
C ALA A 46 -0.06 -0.97 -4.51
N GLY A 47 -1.29 -0.53 -4.16
CA GLY A 47 -1.68 0.88 -4.15
C GLY A 47 -0.75 1.75 -3.29
N PRO A 48 -0.63 1.50 -1.98
CA PRO A 48 0.23 2.27 -1.09
C PRO A 48 1.71 2.28 -1.50
N VAL A 49 2.23 1.14 -1.97
CA VAL A 49 3.62 0.97 -2.44
C VAL A 49 3.91 1.89 -3.63
N THR A 50 2.91 2.17 -4.46
CA THR A 50 3.08 2.95 -5.70
C THR A 50 2.70 4.42 -5.56
N THR A 51 2.38 4.89 -4.36
CA THR A 51 2.03 6.30 -4.15
C THR A 51 3.25 7.22 -4.29
N ILE A 52 3.03 8.44 -4.76
CA ILE A 52 4.08 9.46 -4.88
C ILE A 52 4.85 9.64 -3.56
N PRO A 53 4.22 9.78 -2.37
CA PRO A 53 4.94 9.94 -1.11
C PRO A 53 5.81 8.73 -0.74
N ALA A 54 5.35 7.51 -0.99
CA ALA A 54 6.14 6.31 -0.72
C ALA A 54 7.35 6.22 -1.66
N MET A 55 7.12 6.45 -2.96
CA MET A 55 8.20 6.41 -3.96
C MET A 55 9.26 7.49 -3.72
N THR A 56 8.85 8.72 -3.40
CA THR A 56 9.80 9.82 -3.14
C THR A 56 10.60 9.58 -1.87
N ALA A 57 9.98 9.02 -0.82
CA ALA A 57 10.67 8.65 0.41
C ALA A 57 11.76 7.60 0.13
N VAL A 58 11.45 6.54 -0.62
CA VAL A 58 12.41 5.48 -0.94
C VAL A 58 13.48 5.96 -1.92
N TRP A 59 13.10 6.70 -2.97
CA TRP A 59 14.06 7.22 -3.96
C TRP A 59 15.04 8.24 -3.37
N GLY A 60 14.62 9.01 -2.36
CA GLY A 60 15.48 9.99 -1.69
C GLY A 60 16.60 9.37 -0.85
N ILE A 61 16.46 8.10 -0.43
CA ILE A 61 17.41 7.43 0.47
C ILE A 61 18.07 6.19 -0.15
N ALA A 62 17.50 5.60 -1.19
CA ALA A 62 17.93 4.32 -1.76
C ALA A 62 18.58 4.48 -3.14
N SER A 63 19.55 3.61 -3.46
CA SER A 63 20.11 3.54 -4.82
C SER A 63 19.07 3.06 -5.83
N ARG A 64 19.23 3.43 -7.10
CA ARG A 64 18.30 3.05 -8.20
C ARG A 64 18.02 1.54 -8.28
N ARG A 65 19.01 0.70 -7.93
CA ARG A 65 18.86 -0.77 -7.87
C ARG A 65 17.97 -1.20 -6.71
N VAL A 66 18.16 -0.60 -5.53
CA VAL A 66 17.35 -0.89 -4.33
C VAL A 66 15.91 -0.43 -4.53
N PHE A 67 15.70 0.71 -5.20
CA PHE A 67 14.36 1.16 -5.56
C PHE A 67 13.67 0.18 -6.52
N ALA A 68 14.37 -0.33 -7.53
CA ALA A 68 13.81 -1.34 -8.43
C ALA A 68 13.43 -2.61 -7.68
N LEU A 69 14.25 -3.06 -6.73
CA LEU A 69 13.94 -4.20 -5.86
C LEU A 69 12.74 -3.90 -4.96
N TYR A 70 12.64 -2.72 -4.36
CA TYR A 70 11.49 -2.29 -3.58
C TYR A 70 10.19 -2.43 -4.39
N LEU A 71 10.20 -1.93 -5.63
CA LEU A 71 9.03 -2.01 -6.50
C LEU A 71 8.71 -3.46 -6.88
N ALA A 72 9.73 -4.24 -7.26
CA ALA A 72 9.56 -5.63 -7.67
C ALA A 72 9.03 -6.49 -6.52
N VAL A 73 9.56 -6.31 -5.31
CA VAL A 73 9.11 -7.03 -4.11
C VAL A 73 7.72 -6.57 -3.69
N GLY A 74 7.42 -5.27 -3.73
CA GLY A 74 6.10 -4.76 -3.37
C GLY A 74 5.00 -5.22 -4.33
N LEU A 75 5.24 -5.14 -5.65
CA LEU A 75 4.30 -5.59 -6.67
C LEU A 75 4.23 -7.13 -6.74
N GLY A 76 5.38 -7.81 -6.69
CA GLY A 76 5.45 -9.27 -6.68
C GLY A 76 4.78 -9.86 -5.44
N GLY A 77 5.03 -9.28 -4.26
CA GLY A 77 4.38 -9.64 -3.01
C GLY A 77 2.87 -9.41 -3.04
N ALA A 78 2.42 -8.29 -3.63
CA ALA A 78 0.99 -8.02 -3.84
C ALA A 78 0.31 -9.07 -4.73
N MET A 79 0.96 -9.43 -5.86
CA MET A 79 0.47 -10.49 -6.74
C MET A 79 0.40 -11.84 -6.03
N LEU A 80 1.48 -12.23 -5.34
CA LEU A 80 1.54 -13.49 -4.58
C LEU A 80 0.46 -13.55 -3.50
N ALA A 81 0.31 -12.48 -2.73
CA ALA A 81 -0.75 -12.38 -1.72
C ALA A 81 -2.14 -12.52 -2.35
N GLY A 82 -2.40 -11.83 -3.46
CA GLY A 82 -3.66 -11.96 -4.20
C GLY A 82 -3.92 -13.38 -4.69
N PHE A 83 -2.91 -14.04 -5.26
CA PHE A 83 -3.02 -15.44 -5.68
C PHE A 83 -3.33 -16.38 -4.52
N ILE A 84 -2.61 -16.23 -3.39
CA ILE A 84 -2.86 -17.01 -2.18
C ILE A 84 -4.28 -16.77 -1.68
N THR A 85 -4.72 -15.52 -1.62
CA THR A 85 -6.09 -15.18 -1.19
C THR A 85 -7.14 -15.79 -2.12
N THR A 86 -6.96 -15.73 -3.44
CA THR A 86 -7.86 -16.40 -4.39
C THR A 86 -7.88 -17.91 -4.13
N LEU A 87 -6.73 -18.54 -3.90
CA LEU A 87 -6.64 -19.98 -3.65
C LEU A 87 -7.29 -20.41 -2.32
N LEU A 88 -7.27 -19.55 -1.30
CA LEU A 88 -7.83 -19.85 0.02
C LEU A 88 -9.35 -19.63 0.10
N ILE A 89 -9.88 -18.70 -0.70
CA ILE A 89 -11.28 -18.26 -0.62
C ILE A 89 -12.17 -18.87 -1.71
N ASN A 90 -11.57 -19.34 -2.81
CA ASN A 90 -12.25 -20.03 -3.92
C ASN A 90 -12.30 -21.54 -3.67
#